data_AF-A0AAU2JWC5-F1
#
_entry.id   AF-A0AAU2JWC5-F1
#
_cell.length_a   1.000
_cell.length_b   1.000
_cell.length_c   1.000
_cell.angle_alpha   90.00
_cell.angle_beta   90.00
_cell.angle_gamma   90.00
#
_symmetry.space_group_name_H-M   'P 1'
#
loop_
_entity.id
_entity.type
_entity.pdbx_description
1 polymer ?
#
loop_
_entity_poly.entity_id
_entity_poly.type
_entity_poly.pdbx_seq_one_letter_code
_entity_poly.pdbx_strand_id
1 'polypeptide(L)'
;MSRRTDNRHRVATICREATGVSHGTCLTWAAEGLITRHQPVPDAEGEDQRTVESLVVAELADGIRAHEHRDGALFGFTSARPARTALTLGLHPAMADKVLATVLPRIDEHYGGLRGVPGLRIAPMGDSWVLTLVQGRAAIRLVHPDAAWRPALPEHGDGVTQLWRRNRHRLHPAEVAESRARAGAGGDPATVLAQDLLNSRMLRRPRLLSAAGAAHGSANVYTHGGGDVVVEWCCAVERPELERRLRRSGLAQRPDRTDGRERDRPRFPGEIAMGGAFVTLRRGPCYAAAAAERKAHSC
;
A
#
# COMPACT_ATOMS: atom_id res chain seq x y z
N MET A 1 8.45 37.18 -3.00
CA MET A 1 8.76 35.76 -3.29
C MET A 1 8.43 35.44 -4.74
N SER A 2 9.30 34.73 -5.47
CA SER A 2 9.05 34.35 -6.87
C SER A 2 7.97 33.25 -6.96
N ARG A 3 7.13 33.28 -8.02
CA ARG A 3 6.12 32.24 -8.32
C ARG A 3 6.70 30.82 -8.36
N ARG A 4 7.99 30.68 -8.71
CA ARG A 4 8.69 29.39 -8.73
C ARG A 4 8.94 28.83 -7.33
N THR A 5 9.25 29.70 -6.37
CA THR A 5 9.44 29.33 -4.96
C THR A 5 8.11 28.92 -4.34
N ASP A 6 7.05 29.69 -4.61
CA ASP A 6 5.69 29.39 -4.13
C ASP A 6 5.17 28.02 -4.63
N ASN A 7 5.36 27.72 -5.92
CA ASN A 7 5.01 26.41 -6.47
C ASN A 7 5.75 25.24 -5.82
N ARG A 8 7.03 25.43 -5.45
CA ARG A 8 7.85 24.41 -4.75
C ARG A 8 7.34 24.15 -3.34
N HIS A 9 6.96 25.19 -2.60
CA HIS A 9 6.37 25.03 -1.28
C HIS A 9 5.02 24.33 -1.36
N ARG A 10 4.18 24.69 -2.33
CA ARG A 10 2.87 24.06 -2.51
C ARG A 10 2.97 22.56 -2.81
N VAL A 11 3.87 22.16 -3.70
CA VAL A 11 4.09 20.72 -3.97
C VAL A 11 4.70 20.02 -2.76
N ALA A 12 5.60 20.66 -2.02
CA ALA A 12 6.21 20.10 -0.83
C ALA A 12 5.19 19.84 0.28
N THR A 13 4.20 20.73 0.45
CA THR A 13 3.07 20.54 1.36
C THR A 13 2.24 19.32 0.97
N ILE A 14 1.86 19.19 -0.30
CA ILE A 14 1.08 18.04 -0.78
C ILE A 14 1.87 16.73 -0.58
N CYS A 15 3.15 16.74 -0.92
CA CYS A 15 4.07 15.62 -0.69
C CYS A 15 4.10 15.20 0.78
N ARG A 16 4.30 16.14 1.71
CA ARG A 16 4.32 15.86 3.16
C ARG A 16 3.00 15.26 3.63
N GLU A 17 1.88 15.86 3.24
CA GLU A 17 0.55 15.39 3.62
C GLU A 17 0.26 13.98 3.10
N ALA A 18 0.75 13.66 1.90
CA ALA A 18 0.62 12.35 1.27
C ALA A 18 1.48 11.28 1.92
N THR A 19 2.77 11.59 2.11
CA THR A 19 3.79 10.59 2.40
C THR A 19 4.14 10.48 3.88
N GLY A 20 3.86 11.50 4.69
CA GLY A 20 4.31 11.57 6.08
C GLY A 20 5.79 11.95 6.26
N VAL A 21 6.53 12.26 5.18
CA VAL A 21 7.92 12.74 5.28
C VAL A 21 7.97 14.22 5.66
N SER A 22 9.14 14.69 6.09
CA SER A 22 9.32 16.09 6.48
C SER A 22 9.12 17.05 5.29
N HIS A 23 8.58 18.25 5.57
CA HIS A 23 8.44 19.28 4.55
C HIS A 23 9.80 19.67 3.93
N GLY A 24 10.87 19.71 4.73
CA GLY A 24 12.22 20.00 4.24
C GLY A 24 12.69 18.98 3.20
N THR A 25 12.46 17.68 3.45
CA THR A 25 12.76 16.61 2.49
C THR A 25 11.98 16.79 1.18
N CYS A 26 10.67 17.04 1.25
CA CYS A 26 9.87 17.28 0.05
C CYS A 26 10.30 18.56 -0.70
N LEU A 27 10.74 19.61 0.01
CA LEU A 27 11.23 20.83 -0.61
C LEU A 27 12.53 20.58 -1.40
N THR A 28 13.43 19.77 -0.84
CA THR A 28 14.63 19.30 -1.56
C THR A 28 14.25 18.53 -2.82
N TRP A 29 13.31 17.57 -2.73
CA TRP A 29 12.83 16.84 -3.91
C TRP A 29 12.22 17.75 -4.97
N ALA A 30 11.48 18.79 -4.57
CA ALA A 30 10.91 19.77 -5.48
C ALA A 30 12.00 20.67 -6.13
N ALA A 31 13.09 20.93 -5.41
CA ALA A 31 14.24 21.67 -5.94
C ALA A 31 15.01 20.85 -6.98
N GLU A 32 15.16 19.55 -6.73
CA GLU A 32 15.82 18.56 -7.60
C GLU A 32 14.95 18.07 -8.77
N GLY A 33 13.66 18.45 -8.80
CA GLY A 33 12.73 18.06 -9.86
C GLY A 33 12.22 16.62 -9.74
N LEU A 34 12.41 15.96 -8.60
CA LEU A 34 11.89 14.61 -8.33
C LEU A 34 10.36 14.61 -8.14
N ILE A 35 9.80 15.73 -7.70
CA ILE A 35 8.35 15.93 -7.58
C ILE A 35 7.93 17.19 -8.33
N THR A 36 6.74 17.15 -8.90
CA THR A 36 6.15 18.26 -9.66
C THR A 36 4.74 18.54 -9.16
N ARG A 37 4.15 19.65 -9.61
CA ARG A 37 2.75 19.99 -9.28
C ARG A 37 1.76 18.89 -9.69
N HIS A 38 2.03 18.18 -10.79
CA HIS A 38 1.19 17.11 -11.31
C HIS A 38 1.53 15.75 -10.70
N GLN A 39 2.79 15.58 -10.28
CA GLN A 39 3.26 14.39 -9.56
C GLN A 39 3.94 14.78 -8.23
N PRO A 40 3.17 15.12 -7.18
CA PRO A 40 3.75 15.51 -5.88
C PRO A 40 4.42 14.37 -5.11
N VAL A 41 4.16 13.11 -5.48
CA VAL A 41 4.77 11.92 -4.87
C VAL A 41 5.40 11.09 -5.99
N PRO A 42 6.71 10.76 -5.94
CA PRO A 42 7.36 10.02 -7.01
C PRO A 42 6.75 8.63 -7.21
N ASP A 43 6.55 8.23 -8.46
CA ASP A 43 6.20 6.84 -8.82
C ASP A 43 7.45 5.94 -8.78
N ALA A 44 7.25 4.62 -8.78
CA ALA A 44 8.35 3.68 -9.06
C ALA A 44 8.72 3.74 -10.55
N GLU A 45 10.00 3.95 -10.84
CA GLU A 45 10.49 3.99 -12.24
C GLU A 45 10.44 2.59 -12.89
N GLY A 46 10.86 1.56 -12.16
CA GLY A 46 10.92 0.16 -12.65
C GLY A 46 9.59 -0.58 -12.56
N GLU A 47 9.32 -1.44 -13.55
CA GLU A 47 8.14 -2.32 -13.59
C GLU A 47 8.13 -3.30 -12.42
N ASP A 48 9.22 -4.05 -12.21
CA ASP A 48 9.37 -4.97 -11.08
C ASP A 48 9.01 -4.33 -9.73
N GLN A 49 9.43 -3.07 -9.54
CA GLN A 49 9.16 -2.35 -8.29
C GLN A 49 7.67 -2.01 -8.17
N ARG A 50 7.00 -1.56 -9.25
CA ARG A 50 5.56 -1.29 -9.23
C ARG A 50 4.76 -2.56 -8.97
N THR A 51 5.11 -3.65 -9.64
CA THR A 51 4.44 -4.93 -9.47
C THR A 51 4.61 -5.47 -8.05
N VAL A 52 5.82 -5.43 -7.47
CA VAL A 52 6.00 -5.86 -6.07
C VAL A 52 5.23 -4.97 -5.09
N GLU A 53 5.24 -3.65 -5.27
CA GLU A 53 4.44 -2.74 -4.43
C GLU A 53 2.94 -3.01 -4.56
N SER A 54 2.47 -3.32 -5.78
CA SER A 54 1.08 -3.68 -6.06
C SER A 54 0.66 -4.98 -5.37
N LEU A 55 1.49 -6.02 -5.48
CA LEU A 55 1.26 -7.30 -4.81
C LEU A 55 1.24 -7.13 -3.29
N VAL A 56 2.15 -6.32 -2.73
CA VAL A 56 2.15 -6.00 -1.30
C VAL A 56 0.83 -5.33 -0.90
N VAL A 57 0.32 -4.38 -1.67
CA VAL A 57 -0.97 -3.73 -1.39
C VAL A 57 -2.11 -4.73 -1.43
N ALA A 58 -2.19 -5.59 -2.45
CA ALA A 58 -3.24 -6.59 -2.57
C ALA A 58 -3.23 -7.56 -1.37
N GLU A 59 -2.07 -8.10 -1.01
CA GLU A 59 -1.94 -9.01 0.14
C GLU A 59 -2.29 -8.31 1.47
N LEU A 60 -1.91 -7.03 1.64
CA LEU A 60 -2.26 -6.28 2.85
C LEU A 60 -3.74 -5.93 2.92
N ALA A 61 -4.35 -5.57 1.79
CA ALA A 61 -5.77 -5.27 1.69
C ALA A 61 -6.60 -6.49 2.12
N ASP A 62 -6.29 -7.69 1.64
CA ASP A 62 -7.09 -8.88 1.97
C ASP A 62 -6.63 -9.57 3.27
N GLY A 63 -5.38 -9.36 3.67
CA GLY A 63 -4.75 -10.06 4.80
C GLY A 63 -4.84 -9.36 6.15
N ILE A 64 -5.12 -8.05 6.19
CA ILE A 64 -5.31 -7.29 7.43
C ILE A 64 -6.79 -6.93 7.58
N ARG A 65 -7.42 -7.46 8.63
CA ARG A 65 -8.84 -7.23 8.90
C ARG A 65 -9.05 -5.85 9.52
N ALA A 66 -10.23 -5.27 9.32
CA ALA A 66 -10.57 -3.94 9.84
C ALA A 66 -10.34 -3.76 11.36
N HIS A 67 -10.54 -4.80 12.18
CA HIS A 67 -10.30 -4.74 13.64
C HIS A 67 -8.82 -4.83 14.04
N GLU A 68 -7.95 -5.22 13.10
CA GLU A 68 -6.49 -5.28 13.28
C GLU A 68 -5.85 -3.94 12.89
N HIS A 69 -6.57 -3.04 12.23
CA HIS A 69 -6.10 -1.69 11.92
C HIS A 69 -5.98 -0.86 13.18
N ARG A 70 -4.86 -0.12 13.27
CA ARG A 70 -4.53 0.76 14.39
C ARG A 70 -4.21 2.15 13.86
N ASP A 71 -4.72 3.16 14.54
CA ASP A 71 -4.40 4.57 14.31
C ASP A 71 -4.54 5.04 12.84
N GLY A 72 -5.42 4.38 12.08
CA GLY A 72 -5.63 4.63 10.67
C GLY A 72 -4.46 4.21 9.77
N ALA A 73 -3.53 3.37 10.21
CA ALA A 73 -2.51 2.81 9.33
C ALA A 73 -3.11 1.70 8.44
N LEU A 74 -3.80 2.09 7.36
CA LEU A 74 -4.57 1.18 6.49
C LEU A 74 -3.78 -0.01 5.95
N PHE A 75 -2.49 0.20 5.62
CA PHE A 75 -1.58 -0.86 5.18
C PHE A 75 -0.50 -1.18 6.23
N GLY A 76 -0.68 -0.70 7.47
CA GLY A 76 0.31 -0.83 8.55
C GLY A 76 1.54 0.07 8.39
N PHE A 77 1.47 1.11 7.55
CA PHE A 77 2.55 2.08 7.36
C PHE A 77 2.11 3.49 7.78
N THR A 78 3.04 4.24 8.37
CA THR A 78 2.84 5.62 8.84
C THR A 78 3.50 6.65 7.94
N SER A 79 4.52 6.23 7.20
CA SER A 79 5.23 7.08 6.26
C SER A 79 5.77 6.28 5.07
N ALA A 80 5.96 6.97 3.95
CA ALA A 80 6.60 6.43 2.77
C ALA A 80 7.65 7.44 2.30
N ARG A 81 8.88 7.00 2.11
CA ARG A 81 9.93 7.79 1.47
C ARG A 81 10.25 7.14 0.12
N PRO A 82 9.55 7.57 -0.96
CA PRO A 82 9.88 7.19 -2.31
C PRO A 82 11.31 7.55 -2.68
N ALA A 83 11.99 6.63 -3.35
CA ALA A 83 13.12 6.91 -4.22
C ALA A 83 12.78 6.43 -5.63
N ARG A 84 13.63 6.75 -6.60
CA ARG A 84 13.46 6.34 -8.00
C ARG A 84 13.36 4.82 -8.16
N THR A 85 14.23 4.08 -7.48
CA THR A 85 14.40 2.62 -7.61
C THR A 85 14.02 1.81 -6.38
N ALA A 86 13.61 2.46 -5.29
CA ALA A 86 13.29 1.79 -4.04
C ALA A 86 12.21 2.56 -3.28
N LEU A 87 11.56 1.88 -2.35
CA LEU A 87 10.59 2.48 -1.44
C LEU A 87 11.02 2.20 0.00
N THR A 88 11.12 3.25 0.83
CA THR A 88 11.26 3.07 2.28
C THR A 88 9.92 3.32 2.94
N LEU A 89 9.44 2.39 3.75
CA LEU A 89 8.18 2.48 4.49
C LEU A 89 8.45 2.52 5.99
N GLY A 90 7.86 3.50 6.67
CA GLY A 90 7.81 3.53 8.13
C GLY A 90 6.68 2.62 8.62
N LEU A 91 7.03 1.59 9.38
CA LEU A 91 6.08 0.65 9.96
C LEU A 91 5.31 1.31 11.10
N HIS A 92 4.02 0.98 11.20
CA HIS A 92 3.24 1.23 12.40
C HIS A 92 3.65 0.23 13.48
N PRO A 93 4.04 0.65 14.69
CA PRO A 93 4.66 -0.24 15.68
C PRO A 93 3.75 -1.41 16.07
N ALA A 94 2.47 -1.14 16.32
CA ALA A 94 1.50 -2.17 16.70
C ALA A 94 1.07 -3.10 15.54
N MET A 95 1.43 -2.79 14.30
CA MET A 95 1.05 -3.60 13.13
C MET A 95 2.26 -4.23 12.43
N ALA A 96 3.49 -3.94 12.89
CA ALA A 96 4.72 -4.31 12.18
C ALA A 96 4.83 -5.82 11.94
N ASP A 97 4.58 -6.63 12.98
CA ASP A 97 4.61 -8.09 12.87
C ASP A 97 3.48 -8.60 11.98
N LYS A 98 2.29 -8.01 12.07
CA LYS A 98 1.14 -8.39 11.23
C LYS A 98 1.40 -8.09 9.76
N VAL A 99 1.97 -6.92 9.42
CA VAL A 99 2.35 -6.55 8.06
C VAL A 99 3.29 -7.61 7.48
N LEU A 100 4.34 -7.96 8.21
CA LEU A 100 5.30 -8.97 7.76
C LEU A 100 4.70 -10.37 7.67
N ALA A 101 3.93 -10.78 8.67
CA ALA A 101 3.23 -12.07 8.67
C ALA A 101 2.26 -12.17 7.51
N THR A 102 1.64 -11.07 7.07
CA THR A 102 0.74 -11.03 5.91
C THR A 102 1.51 -11.18 4.60
N VAL A 103 2.52 -10.34 4.35
CA VAL A 103 3.17 -10.23 3.03
C VAL A 103 4.21 -11.31 2.75
N LEU A 104 4.79 -11.94 3.79
CA LEU A 104 5.82 -12.95 3.58
C LEU A 104 5.21 -14.30 3.16
N PRO A 105 5.75 -14.95 2.10
CA PRO A 105 5.15 -16.11 1.51
C PRO A 105 5.18 -17.33 2.45
N ARG A 106 4.02 -17.95 2.63
CA ARG A 106 3.84 -19.14 3.46
C ARG A 106 2.75 -20.04 2.90
N ILE A 107 2.90 -21.34 3.08
CA ILE A 107 1.77 -22.26 2.94
C ILE A 107 0.97 -22.21 4.24
N ASP A 108 -0.34 -22.04 4.12
CA ASP A 108 -1.29 -22.03 5.22
C ASP A 108 -2.35 -23.10 4.92
N GLU A 109 -2.33 -24.18 5.69
CA GLU A 109 -3.23 -25.32 5.53
C GLU A 109 -4.69 -24.95 5.79
N HIS A 110 -4.95 -24.00 6.71
CA HIS A 110 -6.31 -23.54 7.00
C HIS A 110 -6.88 -22.67 5.87
N TYR A 111 -6.01 -21.96 5.16
CA TYR A 111 -6.38 -21.25 3.94
C TYR A 111 -6.48 -22.18 2.72
N GLY A 112 -5.84 -23.35 2.78
CA GLY A 112 -5.79 -24.31 1.68
C GLY A 112 -4.79 -23.95 0.58
N GLY A 113 -3.78 -23.13 0.87
CA GLY A 113 -2.85 -22.70 -0.17
C GLY A 113 -1.76 -21.72 0.26
N LEU A 114 -1.19 -21.05 -0.74
CA LEU A 114 -0.17 -20.02 -0.56
C LEU A 114 -0.82 -18.71 -0.09
N ARG A 115 -0.23 -18.07 0.92
CA ARG A 115 -0.49 -16.68 1.31
C ARG A 115 0.78 -15.85 1.20
N GLY A 116 0.61 -14.54 1.05
CA GLY A 116 1.72 -13.59 0.94
C GLY A 116 2.26 -13.48 -0.47
N VAL A 117 3.18 -12.54 -0.67
CA VAL A 117 3.73 -12.22 -2.00
C VAL A 117 4.73 -13.30 -2.43
N PRO A 118 4.48 -14.02 -3.54
CA PRO A 118 5.41 -15.03 -4.04
C PRO A 118 6.80 -14.44 -4.29
N GLY A 119 7.84 -15.15 -3.86
CA GLY A 119 9.23 -14.75 -4.06
C GLY A 119 9.72 -13.61 -3.17
N LEU A 120 8.89 -13.05 -2.28
CA LEU A 120 9.32 -12.01 -1.36
C LEU A 120 10.18 -12.62 -0.24
N ARG A 121 11.30 -11.98 0.08
CA ARG A 121 12.23 -12.37 1.14
C ARG A 121 12.53 -11.18 2.03
N ILE A 122 12.87 -11.46 3.28
CA ILE A 122 13.25 -10.45 4.26
C ILE A 122 14.69 -10.66 4.71
N ALA A 123 15.45 -9.58 4.82
CA ALA A 123 16.79 -9.57 5.39
C ALA A 123 17.01 -8.35 6.28
N PRO A 124 17.84 -8.45 7.33
CA PRO A 124 18.25 -7.28 8.11
C PRO A 124 19.21 -6.40 7.28
N MET A 125 19.11 -5.09 7.45
CA MET A 125 19.97 -4.08 6.81
C MET A 125 20.22 -2.93 7.79
N GLY A 126 21.29 -3.05 8.59
CA GLY A 126 21.53 -2.16 9.72
C GLY A 126 20.35 -2.16 10.70
N ASP A 127 19.87 -0.98 11.08
CA ASP A 127 18.72 -0.79 11.98
C ASP A 127 17.35 -0.88 11.27
N SER A 128 17.31 -1.57 10.12
CA SER A 128 16.11 -1.67 9.30
C SER A 128 16.03 -3.05 8.65
N TRP A 129 14.90 -3.31 8.00
CA TRP A 129 14.68 -4.53 7.26
C TRP A 129 14.52 -4.22 5.79
N VAL A 130 14.85 -5.15 4.92
CA VAL A 130 14.60 -5.03 3.49
C VAL A 130 13.80 -6.22 3.01
N LEU A 131 12.74 -5.93 2.27
CA LEU A 131 11.99 -6.89 1.49
C LEU A 131 12.52 -6.89 0.06
N THR A 132 12.93 -8.04 -0.45
CA THR A 132 13.46 -8.20 -1.82
C THR A 132 12.77 -9.34 -2.54
N LEU A 133 12.60 -9.20 -3.85
CA LEU A 133 12.13 -10.30 -4.69
C LEU A 133 13.29 -11.22 -5.06
N VAL A 134 13.15 -12.55 -4.93
CA VAL A 134 14.18 -13.53 -5.34
C VAL A 134 14.56 -13.39 -6.83
N GLN A 135 13.59 -13.01 -7.66
CA GLN A 135 13.74 -12.86 -9.10
C GLN A 135 13.42 -11.41 -9.51
N GLY A 136 14.34 -10.48 -9.26
CA GLY A 136 14.16 -9.09 -9.64
C GLY A 136 15.09 -8.15 -8.89
N ARG A 137 14.99 -6.86 -9.19
CA ARG A 137 15.75 -5.80 -8.47
C ARG A 137 14.88 -4.97 -7.51
N ALA A 138 13.60 -5.34 -7.36
CA ALA A 138 12.67 -4.64 -6.50
C ALA A 138 13.06 -4.78 -5.02
N ALA A 139 13.01 -3.65 -4.31
CA ALA A 139 13.33 -3.58 -2.89
C ALA A 139 12.41 -2.60 -2.15
N ILE A 140 11.89 -3.05 -1.00
CA ILE A 140 11.14 -2.22 -0.07
C ILE A 140 11.86 -2.26 1.28
N ARG A 141 12.42 -1.12 1.69
CA ARG A 141 13.03 -0.97 3.01
C ARG A 141 11.95 -0.69 4.04
N LEU A 142 11.99 -1.38 5.16
CA LEU A 142 11.08 -1.21 6.29
C LEU A 142 11.84 -0.61 7.48
N VAL A 143 11.32 0.49 8.01
CA VAL A 143 11.88 1.18 9.17
C VAL A 143 10.87 1.10 10.30
N HIS A 144 11.27 0.50 11.42
CA HIS A 144 10.49 0.48 12.64
C HIS A 144 10.94 1.63 13.56
N PRO A 145 10.04 2.28 14.33
CA PRO A 145 10.42 3.36 15.24
C PRO A 145 11.39 2.91 16.35
N ASP A 146 11.28 1.66 16.80
CA ASP A 146 12.29 1.01 17.64
C ASP A 146 13.34 0.30 16.76
N ALA A 147 14.60 0.75 16.84
CA ALA A 147 15.74 0.19 16.11
C ALA A 147 16.14 -1.22 16.58
N ALA A 148 15.81 -1.57 17.83
CA ALA A 148 16.06 -2.90 18.38
C ALA A 148 14.97 -3.92 17.97
N TRP A 149 13.87 -3.45 17.36
CA TRP A 149 12.76 -4.33 16.98
C TRP A 149 13.22 -5.48 16.08
N ARG A 150 12.69 -6.66 16.40
CA ARG A 150 12.87 -7.89 15.63
C ARG A 150 11.49 -8.47 15.33
N PRO A 151 11.20 -8.84 14.06
CA PRO A 151 9.92 -9.41 13.69
C PRO A 151 9.59 -10.65 14.51
N ALA A 152 8.44 -10.64 15.18
CA ALA A 152 7.85 -11.81 15.81
C ALA A 152 6.90 -12.49 14.80
N LEU A 153 7.45 -13.40 13.98
CA LEU A 153 6.71 -14.07 12.91
C LEU A 153 6.24 -15.47 13.37
N PRO A 154 5.04 -15.93 12.98
CA PRO A 154 4.50 -17.22 13.40
C PRO A 154 5.51 -18.34 13.15
N GLU A 155 5.89 -19.08 14.19
CA GLU A 155 6.89 -20.15 14.05
C GLU A 155 6.35 -21.29 13.17
N HIS A 156 7.27 -22.16 12.72
CA HIS A 156 6.88 -23.36 12.02
C HIS A 156 6.20 -24.33 13.00
N GLY A 157 4.90 -24.61 12.83
CA GLY A 157 4.23 -25.53 13.76
C GLY A 157 2.70 -25.63 13.64
N ASP A 158 2.02 -24.58 13.17
CA ASP A 158 0.54 -24.50 13.25
C ASP A 158 -0.17 -24.69 11.88
N GLY A 159 0.25 -25.71 11.11
CA GLY A 159 -0.20 -25.86 9.71
C GLY A 159 0.32 -24.73 8.79
N VAL A 160 1.35 -24.00 9.25
CA VAL A 160 2.01 -22.93 8.52
C VAL A 160 3.45 -23.31 8.17
N THR A 161 3.78 -23.22 6.88
CA THR A 161 5.14 -23.41 6.38
C THR A 161 5.68 -22.10 5.80
N GLN A 162 6.65 -21.50 6.49
CA GLN A 162 7.34 -20.28 6.06
C GLN A 162 8.27 -20.53 4.86
N LEU A 163 7.82 -20.20 3.66
CA LEU A 163 8.60 -20.41 2.43
C LEU A 163 9.76 -19.43 2.32
N TRP A 164 9.57 -18.18 2.74
CA TRP A 164 10.62 -17.15 2.73
C TRP A 164 11.87 -17.54 3.52
N ARG A 165 11.72 -18.33 4.58
CA ARG A 165 12.83 -18.79 5.45
C ARG A 165 13.50 -20.06 4.93
N ARG A 166 12.71 -21.00 4.40
CA ARG A 166 13.19 -22.30 3.88
C ARG A 166 13.82 -22.18 2.49
N ASN A 167 13.26 -21.31 1.65
CA ASN A 167 13.63 -21.13 0.26
C ASN A 167 14.26 -19.74 0.06
N ARG A 168 15.29 -19.42 0.85
CA ARG A 168 15.88 -18.06 0.90
C ARG A 168 16.33 -17.52 -0.45
N HIS A 169 16.87 -18.39 -1.31
CA HIS A 169 17.50 -18.00 -2.58
C HIS A 169 16.80 -18.54 -3.83
N ARG A 170 15.63 -19.17 -3.67
CA ARG A 170 14.89 -19.77 -4.80
C ARG A 170 13.38 -19.71 -4.53
N LEU A 171 12.58 -19.83 -5.57
CA LEU A 171 11.13 -20.00 -5.42
C LEU A 171 10.80 -21.44 -5.03
N HIS A 172 9.80 -21.61 -4.18
CA HIS A 172 9.12 -22.88 -3.97
C HIS A 172 8.17 -23.19 -5.15
N PRO A 173 7.93 -24.47 -5.52
CA PRO A 173 6.99 -24.80 -6.60
C PRO A 173 5.61 -24.16 -6.48
N ALA A 174 5.08 -24.04 -5.25
CA ALA A 174 3.82 -23.33 -4.99
C ALA A 174 3.90 -21.82 -5.32
N GLU A 175 5.02 -21.16 -5.02
CA GLU A 175 5.25 -19.75 -5.39
C GLU A 175 5.30 -19.59 -6.92
N VAL A 176 5.93 -20.56 -7.62
CA VAL A 176 5.97 -20.59 -9.09
C VAL A 176 4.58 -20.79 -9.69
N ALA A 177 3.79 -21.71 -9.14
CA ALA A 177 2.43 -21.99 -9.59
C ALA A 177 1.52 -20.76 -9.41
N GLU A 178 1.57 -20.11 -8.24
CA GLU A 178 0.81 -18.88 -7.98
C GLU A 178 1.22 -17.76 -8.94
N SER A 179 2.53 -17.55 -9.14
CA SER A 179 3.03 -16.51 -10.05
C SER A 179 2.54 -16.73 -11.48
N ARG A 180 2.51 -17.98 -11.95
CA ARG A 180 1.98 -18.36 -13.27
C ARG A 180 0.46 -18.19 -13.35
N ALA A 181 -0.26 -18.60 -12.31
CA ALA A 181 -1.71 -18.46 -12.24
C ALA A 181 -2.12 -16.98 -12.33
N ARG A 182 -1.42 -16.09 -11.60
CA ARG A 182 -1.64 -14.64 -11.69
C ARG A 182 -1.30 -14.07 -13.07
N ALA A 183 -0.18 -14.49 -13.66
CA ALA A 183 0.17 -14.08 -15.03
C ALA A 183 -0.87 -14.56 -16.06
N GLY A 184 -1.43 -15.76 -15.88
CA GLY A 184 -2.45 -16.34 -16.77
C GLY A 184 -3.87 -15.84 -16.53
N ALA A 185 -4.18 -15.33 -15.33
CA ALA A 185 -5.45 -14.71 -14.99
C ALA A 185 -5.51 -13.21 -15.31
N GLY A 186 -4.40 -12.63 -15.79
CA GLY A 186 -4.26 -11.20 -16.02
C GLY A 186 -5.27 -10.63 -17.03
N GLY A 187 -5.74 -9.42 -16.75
CA GLY A 187 -6.43 -8.58 -17.74
C GLY A 187 -5.50 -8.17 -18.88
N ASP A 188 -5.97 -7.31 -19.76
CA ASP A 188 -5.08 -6.77 -20.80
C ASP A 188 -3.85 -6.08 -20.16
N PRO A 189 -2.69 -6.06 -20.83
CA PRO A 189 -1.47 -5.51 -20.26
C PRO A 189 -1.56 -4.05 -19.79
N ALA A 190 -2.43 -3.24 -20.41
CA ALA A 190 -2.60 -1.84 -20.04
C ALA A 190 -3.36 -1.70 -18.72
N THR A 191 -4.42 -2.50 -18.51
CA THR A 191 -5.12 -2.59 -17.22
C THR A 191 -4.21 -3.08 -16.11
N VAL A 192 -3.41 -4.12 -16.35
CA VAL A 192 -2.46 -4.64 -15.35
C VAL A 192 -1.46 -3.57 -14.95
N LEU A 193 -0.87 -2.87 -15.93
CA LEU A 193 0.04 -1.76 -15.65
C LEU A 193 -0.65 -0.64 -14.85
N ALA A 194 -1.89 -0.31 -15.19
CA ALA A 194 -2.64 0.73 -14.49
C ALA A 194 -2.98 0.33 -13.05
N GLN A 195 -3.31 -0.94 -12.81
CA GLN A 195 -3.52 -1.51 -11.49
C GLN A 195 -2.24 -1.42 -10.65
N ASP A 196 -1.10 -1.83 -11.22
CA ASP A 196 0.18 -1.78 -10.54
C ASP A 196 0.58 -0.36 -10.16
N LEU A 197 0.33 0.60 -11.06
CA LEU A 197 0.53 2.02 -10.80
C LEU A 197 -0.39 2.54 -9.69
N LEU A 198 -1.70 2.25 -9.73
CA LEU A 198 -2.65 2.71 -8.71
C LEU A 198 -2.28 2.15 -7.34
N ASN A 199 -2.01 0.85 -7.24
CA ASN A 199 -1.65 0.22 -5.98
C ASN A 199 -0.30 0.71 -5.46
N SER A 200 0.74 0.76 -6.29
CA SER A 200 2.03 1.35 -5.93
C SER A 200 1.88 2.78 -5.41
N ARG A 201 1.03 3.60 -6.06
CA ARG A 201 0.75 4.97 -5.62
C ARG A 201 -0.02 5.03 -4.31
N MET A 202 -0.93 4.12 -4.04
CA MET A 202 -1.62 4.01 -2.74
C MET A 202 -0.62 3.72 -1.63
N LEU A 203 0.28 2.74 -1.83
CA LEU A 203 1.32 2.38 -0.85
C LEU A 203 2.24 3.55 -0.50
N ARG A 204 2.50 4.43 -1.48
CA ARG A 204 3.34 5.63 -1.34
C ARG A 204 2.62 6.80 -0.66
N ARG A 205 1.35 6.67 -0.28
CA ARG A 205 0.53 7.76 0.30
C ARG A 205 -0.09 7.40 1.66
N PRO A 206 0.66 6.77 2.59
CA PRO A 206 0.08 6.26 3.83
C PRO A 206 -0.58 7.35 4.67
N ARG A 207 0.02 8.55 4.74
CA ARG A 207 -0.47 9.63 5.60
C ARG A 207 -1.81 10.21 5.12
N LEU A 208 -2.04 10.28 3.80
CA LEU A 208 -3.34 10.67 3.26
C LEU A 208 -4.39 9.60 3.51
N LEU A 209 -4.02 8.33 3.32
CA LEU A 209 -4.92 7.20 3.54
C LEU A 209 -5.33 7.07 5.02
N SER A 210 -4.45 7.42 5.95
CA SER A 210 -4.78 7.42 7.38
C SER A 210 -5.90 8.36 7.78
N ALA A 211 -6.22 9.36 6.96
CA ALA A 211 -7.39 10.20 7.20
C ALA A 211 -8.71 9.40 7.23
N ALA A 212 -8.78 8.28 6.51
CA ALA A 212 -9.96 7.39 6.50
C ALA A 212 -10.17 6.70 7.86
N GLY A 213 -9.09 6.33 8.56
CA GLY A 213 -9.16 5.65 9.85
C GLY A 213 -9.01 6.55 11.08
N ALA A 214 -8.90 7.88 10.90
CA ALA A 214 -8.48 8.78 11.97
C ALA A 214 -9.46 8.89 13.15
N ALA A 215 -10.75 8.60 12.98
CA ALA A 215 -11.75 8.73 14.05
C ALA A 215 -11.79 7.53 15.00
N HIS A 216 -11.61 6.31 14.48
CA HIS A 216 -11.78 5.07 15.25
C HIS A 216 -10.55 4.17 15.22
N GLY A 217 -9.47 4.63 14.61
CA GLY A 217 -8.25 3.85 14.40
C GLY A 217 -8.34 2.83 13.26
N SER A 218 -9.50 2.67 12.62
CA SER A 218 -9.74 1.64 11.61
C SER A 218 -10.52 2.15 10.39
N ALA A 219 -10.22 1.54 9.25
CA ALA A 219 -10.97 1.59 8.00
C ALA A 219 -10.92 0.18 7.39
N ASN A 220 -11.97 -0.30 6.74
CA ASN A 220 -11.93 -1.56 6.03
C ASN A 220 -11.20 -1.37 4.69
N VAL A 221 -10.28 -2.27 4.37
CA VAL A 221 -9.58 -2.29 3.08
C VAL A 221 -9.67 -3.71 2.55
N TYR A 222 -9.92 -3.88 1.25
CA TYR A 222 -10.03 -5.19 0.60
C TYR A 222 -9.87 -5.03 -0.91
N THR A 223 -9.57 -6.12 -1.61
CA THR A 223 -9.59 -6.15 -3.08
C THR A 223 -10.94 -6.65 -3.61
N HIS A 224 -11.33 -6.19 -4.80
CA HIS A 224 -12.48 -6.68 -5.55
C HIS A 224 -12.02 -7.18 -6.92
N GLY A 225 -12.60 -8.29 -7.39
CA GLY A 225 -12.47 -8.74 -8.79
C GLY A 225 -11.05 -9.02 -9.29
N GLY A 226 -10.07 -9.21 -8.40
CA GLY A 226 -8.70 -9.57 -8.80
C GLY A 226 -7.68 -8.43 -8.77
N GLY A 227 -7.98 -7.27 -8.18
CA GLY A 227 -6.92 -6.27 -7.92
C GLY A 227 -7.38 -4.88 -7.48
N ASP A 228 -8.63 -4.49 -7.76
CA ASP A 228 -9.13 -3.15 -7.45
C ASP A 228 -9.29 -2.98 -5.93
N VAL A 229 -8.67 -1.94 -5.37
CA VAL A 229 -8.70 -1.70 -3.93
C VAL A 229 -9.94 -0.90 -3.54
N VAL A 230 -10.64 -1.40 -2.53
CA VAL A 230 -11.72 -0.67 -1.86
C VAL A 230 -11.24 -0.20 -0.51
N VAL A 231 -11.45 1.08 -0.20
CA VAL A 231 -11.23 1.69 1.11
C VAL A 231 -12.56 2.17 1.64
N GLU A 232 -12.98 1.61 2.77
CA GLU A 232 -14.28 1.88 3.38
C GLU A 232 -14.13 2.32 4.83
N TRP A 233 -14.78 3.41 5.21
CA TRP A 233 -14.73 3.94 6.58
C TRP A 233 -16.04 4.64 6.94
N CYS A 234 -16.26 4.95 8.22
CA CYS A 234 -17.52 5.58 8.66
C CYS A 234 -17.39 7.06 9.05
N CYS A 235 -16.28 7.47 9.68
CA CYS A 235 -16.11 8.79 10.31
C CYS A 235 -14.77 9.45 9.91
N ALA A 236 -14.47 10.63 10.45
CA ALA A 236 -13.30 11.47 10.16
C ALA A 236 -13.37 12.31 8.88
N VAL A 237 -13.01 11.77 7.73
CA VAL A 237 -12.91 12.54 6.48
C VAL A 237 -14.11 12.30 5.58
N GLU A 238 -14.64 13.38 5.00
CA GLU A 238 -15.66 13.28 3.96
C GLU A 238 -15.09 12.61 2.70
N ARG A 239 -15.84 11.67 2.11
CA ARG A 239 -15.41 10.96 0.88
C ARG A 239 -14.94 11.90 -0.22
N PRO A 240 -15.69 12.96 -0.61
CA PRO A 240 -15.23 13.88 -1.66
C PRO A 240 -13.93 14.63 -1.30
N GLU A 241 -13.68 14.87 -0.01
CA GLU A 241 -12.45 15.52 0.43
C GLU A 241 -11.24 14.59 0.34
N LEU A 242 -11.38 13.33 0.78
CA LEU A 242 -10.31 12.34 0.63
C LEU A 242 -10.01 12.08 -0.85
N GLU A 243 -11.05 11.90 -1.67
CA GLU A 243 -10.90 11.71 -3.13
C GLU A 243 -10.12 12.87 -3.76
N ARG A 244 -10.52 14.11 -3.45
CA ARG A 244 -9.86 15.31 -3.95
C ARG A 244 -8.40 15.40 -3.49
N ARG A 245 -8.09 15.05 -2.24
CA ARG A 245 -6.70 15.01 -1.75
C ARG A 245 -5.86 13.97 -2.48
N LEU A 246 -6.39 12.75 -2.66
CA LEU A 246 -5.71 11.68 -3.38
C LEU A 246 -5.45 12.06 -4.84
N ARG A 247 -6.44 12.61 -5.55
CA ARG A 247 -6.25 13.13 -6.92
C ARG A 247 -5.21 14.26 -6.98
N ARG A 248 -5.28 15.24 -6.07
CA ARG A 248 -4.30 16.34 -6.00
C ARG A 248 -2.87 15.84 -5.73
N SER A 249 -2.73 14.70 -5.04
CA SER A 249 -1.43 14.07 -4.81
C SER A 249 -0.90 13.28 -6.01
N GLY A 250 -1.60 13.26 -7.15
CA GLY A 250 -1.19 12.57 -8.37
C GLY A 250 -1.61 11.10 -8.45
N LEU A 251 -2.51 10.61 -7.58
CA LEU A 251 -2.91 9.18 -7.56
C LEU A 251 -3.40 8.70 -8.94
N ALA A 252 -4.24 9.51 -9.60
CA ALA A 252 -4.86 9.20 -10.89
C ALA A 252 -4.14 9.82 -12.09
N GLN A 253 -2.92 10.37 -11.91
CA GLN A 253 -2.22 11.03 -12.99
C GLN A 253 -1.77 9.99 -14.03
N ARG A 254 -2.28 10.07 -15.27
CA ARG A 254 -1.83 9.16 -16.32
C ARG A 254 -0.33 9.36 -16.61
N PRO A 255 0.47 8.29 -16.69
CA PRO A 255 1.80 8.39 -17.27
C PRO A 255 1.70 8.54 -18.79
N ASP A 256 2.67 9.20 -19.40
CA ASP A 256 2.70 9.48 -20.85
C ASP A 256 2.75 8.21 -21.74
N ARG A 257 2.86 7.02 -21.15
CA ARG A 257 3.04 5.73 -21.84
C ARG A 257 1.82 4.80 -21.82
N THR A 258 0.69 5.22 -21.25
CA THR A 258 -0.54 4.40 -21.26
C THR A 258 -1.43 4.80 -22.44
N ASP A 259 -1.17 4.24 -23.63
CA ASP A 259 -1.99 4.41 -24.84
C ASP A 259 -3.26 3.53 -24.85
N GLY A 260 -3.86 3.33 -23.67
CA GLY A 260 -5.08 2.55 -23.51
C GLY A 260 -6.32 3.35 -23.86
N ARG A 261 -7.14 2.83 -24.79
CA ARG A 261 -8.53 3.28 -25.06
C ARG A 261 -9.48 3.04 -23.87
N GLU A 262 -8.99 2.44 -22.80
CA GLU A 262 -9.80 2.03 -21.65
C GLU A 262 -10.05 3.15 -20.63
N ARG A 263 -11.08 2.93 -19.83
CA ARG A 263 -11.87 3.98 -19.15
C ARG A 263 -11.08 4.65 -18.02
N ASP A 264 -10.86 5.96 -18.14
CA ASP A 264 -10.43 6.83 -17.03
C ASP A 264 -11.59 7.50 -16.30
N ARG A 265 -12.83 7.30 -16.78
CA ARG A 265 -13.98 7.99 -16.23
C ARG A 265 -14.56 7.21 -15.05
N PRO A 266 -14.71 7.86 -13.88
CA PRO A 266 -15.35 7.22 -12.75
C PRO A 266 -16.80 6.87 -13.08
N ARG A 267 -17.25 5.66 -12.73
CA ARG A 267 -18.63 5.19 -12.94
C ARG A 267 -19.57 5.63 -11.84
N PHE A 268 -19.04 5.85 -10.64
CA PHE A 268 -19.80 6.27 -9.48
C PHE A 268 -18.96 7.18 -8.57
N PRO A 269 -19.61 7.99 -7.71
CA PRO A 269 -18.90 8.85 -6.77
C PRO A 269 -18.00 8.06 -5.82
N GLY A 270 -16.74 8.50 -5.66
CA GLY A 270 -15.73 7.81 -4.87
C GLY A 270 -14.81 6.87 -5.66
N GLU A 271 -15.04 6.67 -6.95
CA GLU A 271 -14.15 5.88 -7.81
C GLU A 271 -13.00 6.74 -8.34
N ILE A 272 -11.76 6.29 -8.18
CA ILE A 272 -10.56 6.86 -8.79
C ILE A 272 -10.07 5.87 -9.84
N ALA A 273 -10.46 6.09 -11.10
CA ALA A 273 -10.11 5.24 -12.23
C ALA A 273 -8.85 5.72 -12.96
N MET A 274 -8.09 4.77 -13.50
CA MET A 274 -6.95 5.01 -14.40
C MET A 274 -6.77 3.79 -15.29
N GLY A 275 -6.85 3.96 -16.61
CA GLY A 275 -6.47 2.92 -17.58
C GLY A 275 -7.08 1.54 -17.34
N GLY A 276 -8.37 1.47 -17.01
CA GLY A 276 -9.07 0.20 -16.76
C GLY A 276 -9.12 -0.24 -15.30
N ALA A 277 -8.15 0.16 -14.48
CA ALA A 277 -8.09 -0.13 -13.04
C ALA A 277 -8.74 0.99 -12.21
N PHE A 278 -9.17 0.67 -10.98
CA PHE A 278 -9.76 1.66 -10.09
C PHE A 278 -9.49 1.43 -8.59
N VAL A 279 -9.55 2.53 -7.85
CA VAL A 279 -9.65 2.52 -6.38
C VAL A 279 -11.02 3.06 -5.99
N THR A 280 -11.73 2.35 -5.13
CA THR A 280 -13.06 2.76 -4.66
C THR A 280 -13.00 3.27 -3.24
N LEU A 281 -13.50 4.49 -3.01
CA LEU A 281 -13.63 5.11 -1.70
C LEU A 281 -15.10 5.07 -1.26
N ARG A 282 -15.38 4.41 -0.14
CA ARG A 282 -16.73 4.26 0.40
C ARG A 282 -16.81 4.82 1.81
N ARG A 283 -17.84 5.63 2.05
CA ARG A 283 -18.19 6.02 3.40
C ARG A 283 -19.44 5.26 3.81
N GLY A 284 -19.27 4.34 4.75
CA GLY A 284 -20.34 3.53 5.32
C GLY A 284 -20.99 4.19 6.55
N PRO A 285 -22.13 3.66 7.00
CA PRO A 285 -22.74 4.05 8.27
C PRO A 285 -21.82 3.73 9.46
N CYS A 286 -21.89 4.55 10.51
CA CYS A 286 -21.14 4.33 11.74
C CYS A 286 -21.94 3.44 12.70
N TYR A 287 -21.41 2.27 13.03
CA TYR A 287 -22.01 1.33 13.99
C TYR A 287 -21.33 1.32 15.36
N ALA A 288 -20.39 2.23 15.62
CA ALA A 288 -19.61 2.26 16.85
C ALA A 288 -20.47 2.51 18.11
N ALA A 289 -21.55 3.29 18.00
CA ALA A 289 -22.49 3.53 19.09
C ALA A 289 -23.21 2.22 19.54
N ALA A 290 -23.65 1.39 18.59
CA ALA A 290 -24.35 0.15 18.88
C ALA A 290 -23.45 -0.96 19.46
N ALA A 291 -22.13 -0.81 19.42
CA ALA A 291 -21.17 -1.76 20.02
C ALA A 291 -20.89 -1.43 21.50
N ALA A 292 -20.91 -0.16 21.88
CA ALA A 292 -20.79 0.28 23.27
C ALA A 292 -22.03 -0.11 24.09
N GLU A 293 -23.23 0.05 23.53
CA GLU A 293 -24.49 -0.36 24.17
C GLU A 293 -24.61 -1.88 24.35
N ARG A 294 -24.16 -2.67 23.36
CA ARG A 294 -24.16 -4.14 23.48
C ARG A 294 -23.20 -4.67 24.55
N LYS A 295 -22.07 -3.98 24.80
CA LYS A 295 -21.18 -4.28 25.92
C LYS A 295 -21.78 -3.91 27.28
N ALA A 296 -22.60 -2.86 27.34
CA ALA A 296 -23.27 -2.44 28.58
C ALA A 296 -24.43 -3.36 29.01
N HIS A 297 -24.95 -4.19 28.09
CA HIS A 297 -26.03 -5.16 28.37
C HIS A 297 -25.56 -6.61 28.46
N SER A 298 -24.25 -6.84 28.45
CA SER A 298 -23.62 -8.16 28.61
C SER A 298 -22.73 -8.27 29.85
N CYS A 299 -22.92 -7.36 30.82
CA CYS A 299 -22.36 -7.44 32.18
C CYS A 299 -23.48 -7.64 33.20
#